data_AF-A0A0L0W3Q6-F1
#
_entry.id   AF-A0A0L0W3Q6-F1
#
_cell.length_a   1.000
_cell.length_b   1.000
_cell.length_c   1.000
_cell.angle_alpha   90.00
_cell.angle_beta   90.00
_cell.angle_gamma   90.00
#
_symmetry.space_group_name_H-M   'P 1'
#
loop_
_entity.id
_entity.type
_entity.pdbx_description
1 polymer ?
#
loop_
_entity_poly.entity_id
_entity_poly.type
_entity_poly.pdbx_seq_one_letter_code
_entity_poly.pdbx_strand_id
1 'polypeptide(L)'
;MAKSLRSKSKRAFRATKRTSATSDYQKTESERLLRLSKKLTGSLGEGSESATLLTTQEDMHIDKVAEDQQDSTNKSAPKVSTHGPRMSGREVWKASKRGIQLRRAPSTTVWHQRSTGKPQRRR
;
A
#
# COMPACT_ATOMS: atom_id res chain seq x y z
N MET A 1 -19.22 -21.62 40.85
CA MET A 1 -18.49 -22.32 39.75
C MET A 1 -17.37 -21.45 39.20
N ALA A 2 -16.17 -22.02 39.03
CA ALA A 2 -15.05 -21.31 38.40
C ALA A 2 -15.35 -21.01 36.91
N LYS A 3 -14.76 -19.94 36.38
CA LYS A 3 -14.91 -19.57 34.96
C LYS A 3 -13.90 -20.34 34.11
N SER A 4 -14.34 -20.88 32.98
CA SER A 4 -13.46 -21.51 31.97
C SER A 4 -12.48 -20.51 31.35
N LEU A 5 -11.32 -20.99 30.91
CA LEU A 5 -10.31 -20.22 30.16
C LEU A 5 -10.91 -19.51 28.93
N ARG A 6 -11.87 -20.17 28.26
CA ARG A 6 -12.53 -19.67 27.06
C ARG A 6 -13.79 -18.83 27.35
N SER A 7 -14.12 -18.58 28.61
CA SER A 7 -15.24 -17.72 29.01
C SER A 7 -15.11 -16.32 28.39
N LYS A 8 -16.22 -15.83 27.80
CA LYS A 8 -16.25 -14.51 27.14
C LYS A 8 -15.87 -13.38 28.09
N SER A 9 -16.37 -13.40 29.33
CA SER A 9 -16.07 -12.36 30.32
C SER A 9 -14.59 -12.29 30.69
N LYS A 10 -13.93 -13.43 30.91
CA LYS A 10 -12.48 -13.46 31.22
C LYS A 10 -11.63 -13.14 30.00
N ARG A 11 -12.06 -13.53 28.79
CA ARG A 11 -11.37 -13.18 27.55
C ARG A 11 -11.41 -11.67 27.30
N ALA A 12 -12.59 -11.06 27.42
CA ALA A 12 -12.76 -9.61 27.27
C ALA A 12 -11.90 -8.84 28.27
N PHE A 13 -11.90 -9.25 29.55
CA PHE A 13 -11.04 -8.66 30.57
C PHE A 13 -9.53 -8.80 30.27
N ARG A 14 -9.11 -9.92 29.67
CA ARG A 14 -7.71 -10.07 29.23
C ARG A 14 -7.40 -9.23 28.00
N ALA A 15 -8.37 -9.01 27.12
CA ALA A 15 -8.19 -8.15 25.96
C ALA A 15 -8.00 -6.70 26.41
N THR A 16 -8.86 -6.18 27.30
CA THR A 16 -8.74 -4.82 27.83
C THR A 16 -7.39 -4.61 28.53
N LYS A 17 -6.93 -5.59 29.32
CA LYS A 17 -5.58 -5.55 29.93
C LYS A 17 -4.43 -5.52 28.92
N ARG A 18 -4.61 -6.05 27.71
CA ARG A 18 -3.56 -6.00 26.70
C ARG A 18 -3.60 -4.71 25.91
N THR A 19 -4.78 -4.20 25.58
CA THR A 19 -4.93 -3.10 24.61
C THR A 19 -5.08 -1.72 25.23
N SER A 20 -5.43 -1.60 26.51
CA SER A 20 -5.59 -0.28 27.14
C SER A 20 -4.24 0.43 27.25
N ALA A 21 -4.17 1.68 26.79
CA ALA A 21 -2.95 2.48 26.75
C ALA A 21 -2.23 2.60 28.11
N THR A 22 -2.98 2.58 29.21
CA THR A 22 -2.44 2.71 30.57
C THR A 22 -1.93 1.40 31.16
N SER A 23 -2.18 0.25 30.51
CA SER A 23 -1.78 -1.05 31.07
C SER A 23 -0.30 -1.34 30.82
N ASP A 24 0.33 -1.96 31.82
CA ASP A 24 1.74 -2.38 31.75
C ASP A 24 2.04 -3.35 30.61
N TYR A 25 1.07 -4.17 30.18
CA TYR A 25 1.23 -5.04 29.01
C TYR A 25 1.44 -4.24 27.73
N GLN A 26 0.64 -3.19 27.53
CA GLN A 26 0.74 -2.34 26.34
C GLN A 26 2.05 -1.53 26.35
N LYS A 27 2.45 -1.00 27.52
CA LYS A 27 3.70 -0.23 27.68
C LYS A 27 4.94 -1.07 27.39
N THR A 28 4.99 -2.29 27.93
CA THR A 28 6.13 -3.19 27.72
C THR A 28 6.22 -3.65 26.26
N GLU A 29 5.09 -3.89 25.60
CA GLU A 29 5.04 -4.20 24.18
C GLU A 29 5.51 -3.02 23.31
N SER A 30 5.03 -1.80 23.58
CA SER A 30 5.45 -0.61 22.81
C SER A 30 6.95 -0.32 22.96
N GLU A 31 7.50 -0.41 24.17
CA GLU A 31 8.95 -0.27 24.40
C GLU A 31 9.75 -1.31 23.62
N ARG A 32 9.28 -2.56 23.59
CA ARG A 32 9.94 -3.63 22.84
C ARG A 32 9.93 -3.34 21.34
N LEU A 33 8.80 -2.87 20.81
CA LEU A 33 8.67 -2.49 19.40
C LEU A 33 9.61 -1.33 19.04
N LEU A 34 9.73 -0.31 19.91
CA LEU A 34 10.68 0.78 19.73
C LEU A 34 12.15 0.32 19.76
N ARG A 35 12.49 -0.61 20.66
CA ARG A 35 13.84 -1.20 20.68
C ARG A 35 14.12 -1.99 19.41
N LEU A 36 13.14 -2.74 18.90
CA LEU A 36 13.29 -3.51 17.67
C LEU A 36 13.41 -2.61 16.44
N SER A 37 12.57 -1.58 16.31
CA SER A 37 12.68 -0.63 15.20
C SER A 37 14.03 0.07 15.21
N LYS A 38 14.52 0.52 16.37
CA LYS A 38 15.85 1.11 16.53
C LYS A 38 16.98 0.15 16.12
N LYS A 39 16.87 -1.14 16.47
CA LYS A 39 17.86 -2.15 16.05
C LYS A 39 17.85 -2.36 14.54
N LEU A 40 16.66 -2.47 13.95
CA LEU A 40 16.52 -2.68 12.51
C LEU A 40 17.03 -1.48 11.71
N THR A 41 16.71 -0.26 12.12
CA THR A 41 17.22 0.96 11.47
C THR A 41 18.72 1.15 11.70
N GLY A 42 19.23 0.83 12.89
CA GLY A 42 20.67 0.86 13.19
C GLY A 42 21.46 -0.16 12.37
N SER A 43 20.96 -1.39 12.24
CA SER A 43 21.58 -2.41 11.38
C SER A 43 21.50 -2.07 9.90
N LEU A 44 20.52 -1.27 9.49
CA LEU A 44 20.43 -0.75 8.13
C LEU A 44 21.44 0.38 7.91
N GLY A 45 21.65 1.24 8.92
CA GLY A 45 22.57 2.38 8.90
C GLY A 45 24.06 2.01 8.86
N GLU A 46 24.48 0.92 9.52
CA GLU A 46 25.87 0.43 9.39
C GLU A 46 26.19 -0.13 7.98
N GLY A 47 25.18 -0.30 7.12
CA GLY A 47 25.32 -0.53 5.68
C GLY A 47 24.86 0.63 4.79
N SER A 48 24.48 1.77 5.37
CA SER A 48 23.85 2.91 4.67
C SER A 48 24.07 4.23 5.42
N GLU A 49 25.25 4.81 5.28
CA GLU A 49 25.56 6.23 5.53
C GLU A 49 24.84 7.18 4.52
N SER A 50 23.65 6.84 4.03
CA SER A 50 23.05 7.49 2.85
C SER A 50 21.51 7.44 2.79
N ALA A 51 20.82 7.56 3.92
CA ALA A 51 19.36 7.78 3.91
C ALA A 51 18.93 8.61 5.11
N THR A 52 19.39 9.86 5.08
CA THR A 52 18.91 11.02 5.84
C THR A 52 17.45 10.93 6.30
N LEU A 53 17.26 10.77 7.62
CA LEU A 53 16.75 11.83 8.49
C LEU A 53 15.67 12.74 7.86
N LEU A 54 14.41 12.29 7.77
CA LEU A 54 13.23 13.16 7.90
C LEU A 54 11.94 12.31 7.84
N THR A 55 11.20 12.20 8.94
CA THR A 55 9.72 12.17 8.97
C THR A 55 9.24 11.96 10.39
N THR A 56 9.24 13.04 11.18
CA THR A 56 8.24 13.21 12.24
C THR A 56 7.65 14.60 12.05
N GLN A 57 6.41 14.63 11.57
CA GLN A 57 5.37 15.64 11.82
C GLN A 57 5.60 17.05 11.23
N GLU A 58 4.92 17.36 10.12
CA GLU A 58 3.79 18.32 10.04
C GLU A 58 3.40 18.60 8.57
N ASP A 59 2.10 18.75 8.34
CA ASP A 59 1.45 19.04 7.05
C ASP A 59 1.95 20.36 6.44
N MET A 60 2.47 20.33 5.21
CA MET A 60 2.63 21.55 4.41
C MET A 60 2.12 21.36 2.97
N HIS A 61 0.89 21.84 2.80
CA HIS A 61 0.36 22.65 1.70
C HIS A 61 1.08 22.59 0.34
N ILE A 62 0.32 22.13 -0.68
CA ILE A 62 0.68 22.24 -2.09
C ILE A 62 0.16 23.59 -2.58
N ASP A 63 1.04 24.48 -3.01
CA ASP A 63 0.68 25.52 -3.97
C ASP A 63 1.62 25.53 -5.18
N LYS A 64 0.97 25.65 -6.32
CA LYS A 64 1.45 25.44 -7.68
C LYS A 64 2.12 26.71 -8.21
N VAL A 65 3.31 26.52 -8.77
CA VAL A 65 3.73 26.90 -10.14
C VAL A 65 3.50 28.37 -10.57
N ALA A 66 4.59 29.10 -10.84
CA ALA A 66 5.03 29.46 -12.19
C ALA A 66 6.09 30.58 -12.17
N GLU A 67 7.17 30.37 -12.93
CA GLU A 67 8.03 31.31 -13.69
C GLU A 67 9.44 30.66 -13.75
N ASP A 68 10.15 30.54 -14.88
CA ASP A 68 9.94 31.04 -16.24
C ASP A 68 10.82 30.25 -17.25
N GLN A 69 10.48 30.41 -18.54
CA GLN A 69 11.19 30.20 -19.83
C GLN A 69 12.72 29.89 -19.86
N GLN A 70 13.37 29.28 -20.87
CA GLN A 70 13.03 28.81 -22.23
C GLN A 70 14.16 27.92 -22.82
N ASP A 71 13.80 27.10 -23.83
CA ASP A 71 14.51 26.71 -25.08
C ASP A 71 15.98 26.20 -25.04
N SER A 72 16.44 25.15 -25.75
CA SER A 72 15.95 24.40 -26.91
C SER A 72 16.77 23.11 -27.10
N THR A 73 16.14 22.11 -27.77
CA THR A 73 16.73 21.02 -28.58
C THR A 73 17.66 19.97 -27.94
N ASN A 74 17.17 19.21 -26.95
CA ASN A 74 17.69 17.85 -26.70
C ASN A 74 16.57 16.83 -26.89
N LYS A 75 16.57 16.13 -28.04
CA LYS A 75 15.76 14.91 -28.23
C LYS A 75 16.13 13.95 -27.11
N SER A 76 15.25 13.76 -26.14
CA SER A 76 15.48 12.78 -25.08
C SER A 76 15.63 11.40 -25.71
N ALA A 77 16.71 10.70 -25.38
CA ALA A 77 16.93 9.35 -25.84
C ALA A 77 15.69 8.50 -25.54
N PRO A 78 15.28 7.59 -26.45
CA PRO A 78 14.09 6.78 -26.25
C PRO A 78 14.21 6.03 -24.92
N LYS A 79 13.24 6.23 -24.03
CA LYS A 79 13.18 5.55 -22.74
C LYS A 79 13.01 4.04 -22.98
N VAL A 80 14.11 3.30 -22.90
CA VAL A 80 14.11 1.84 -23.01
C VAL A 80 13.44 1.29 -21.75
N SER A 81 12.20 0.81 -21.89
CA SER A 81 11.55 0.04 -20.82
C SER A 81 12.29 -1.29 -20.68
N THR A 82 13.11 -1.41 -19.62
CA THR A 82 13.82 -2.65 -19.29
C THR A 82 12.89 -3.74 -18.75
N HIS A 83 11.64 -3.39 -18.45
CA HIS A 83 10.63 -4.35 -18.04
C HIS A 83 9.75 -4.73 -19.24
N GLY A 84 9.81 -6.01 -19.61
CA GLY A 84 8.87 -6.63 -20.53
C GLY A 84 7.45 -6.72 -19.94
N PRO A 85 6.44 -7.03 -20.76
CA PRO A 85 5.05 -7.13 -20.31
C PRO A 85 4.92 -8.15 -19.17
N ARG A 86 4.47 -7.72 -17.98
CA ARG A 86 4.13 -8.60 -16.86
C ARG A 86 2.78 -9.27 -17.12
N MET A 87 2.73 -10.14 -18.12
CA MET A 87 1.52 -10.87 -18.48
C MET A 87 1.24 -11.92 -17.39
N SER A 88 0.00 -12.00 -16.94
CA SER A 88 -0.41 -13.11 -16.06
C SER A 88 -0.47 -14.42 -16.86
N GLY A 89 -0.26 -15.57 -16.21
CA GLY A 89 -0.29 -16.88 -16.89
C GLY A 89 -1.58 -17.14 -17.66
N ARG A 90 -2.71 -16.58 -17.22
CA ARG A 90 -4.00 -16.65 -17.92
C ARG A 90 -4.00 -15.88 -19.25
N GLU A 91 -3.30 -14.76 -19.31
CA GLU A 91 -3.18 -13.96 -20.52
C GLU A 91 -2.27 -14.65 -21.53
N VAL A 92 -1.16 -15.25 -21.07
CA VAL A 92 -0.29 -16.07 -21.91
C VAL A 92 -1.04 -17.28 -22.49
N TRP A 93 -1.85 -17.97 -21.69
CA TRP A 93 -2.69 -19.09 -22.16
C TRP A 93 -3.76 -18.63 -23.16
N LYS A 94 -4.40 -17.48 -22.95
CA LYS A 94 -5.40 -16.94 -23.88
C LYS A 94 -4.79 -16.53 -25.23
N ALA A 95 -3.62 -15.90 -25.21
CA ALA A 95 -2.90 -15.54 -26.42
C ALA A 95 -2.46 -16.79 -27.20
N SER A 96 -1.86 -17.76 -26.52
CA SER A 96 -1.26 -18.96 -27.15
C SER A 96 -2.26 -20.03 -27.56
N LYS A 97 -3.20 -20.40 -26.67
CA LYS A 97 -4.13 -21.52 -26.92
C LYS A 97 -5.43 -21.10 -27.56
N ARG A 98 -5.87 -19.85 -27.33
CA ARG A 98 -7.19 -19.38 -27.76
C ARG A 98 -7.13 -18.39 -28.91
N GLY A 99 -5.93 -17.99 -29.34
CA GLY A 99 -5.72 -16.99 -30.41
C GLY A 99 -6.30 -15.62 -30.08
N ILE A 100 -6.62 -15.36 -28.81
CA ILE A 100 -7.23 -14.09 -28.41
C ILE A 100 -6.11 -13.07 -28.29
N GLN A 101 -6.04 -12.14 -29.24
CA GLN A 101 -5.17 -10.98 -29.13
C GLN A 101 -5.52 -10.22 -27.86
N LEU A 102 -4.59 -10.19 -26.90
CA LEU A 102 -4.71 -9.33 -25.72
C LEU A 102 -4.53 -7.89 -26.13
N ARG A 103 -5.64 -7.26 -26.53
CA ARG A 103 -5.70 -5.81 -26.53
C ARG A 103 -5.74 -5.38 -25.09
N ARG A 104 -4.73 -4.61 -24.68
CA ARG A 104 -4.74 -3.87 -23.42
C ARG A 104 -6.05 -3.07 -23.44
N ALA A 105 -6.99 -3.45 -22.57
CA ALA A 105 -8.27 -2.76 -22.51
C ALA A 105 -7.96 -1.26 -22.34
N PRO A 106 -8.54 -0.37 -23.16
CA PRO A 106 -8.38 1.06 -22.93
C PRO A 106 -8.79 1.32 -21.47
N SER A 107 -7.97 2.11 -20.77
CA SER A 107 -8.21 2.51 -19.37
C SER A 107 -9.69 2.84 -19.17
N THR A 108 -10.44 1.95 -18.54
CA THR A 108 -11.88 2.10 -18.40
C THR A 108 -12.17 3.09 -17.28
N THR A 109 -11.95 4.38 -17.54
CA THR A 109 -12.72 5.42 -16.86
C THR A 109 -14.06 5.53 -17.57
N VAL A 110 -14.86 4.46 -17.51
CA VAL A 110 -16.30 4.50 -17.82
C VAL A 110 -17.01 3.87 -16.63
N TRP A 111 -16.89 4.56 -15.50
CA TRP A 111 -17.88 4.43 -14.44
C TRP A 111 -19.16 5.12 -14.95
N HIS A 112 -20.28 4.37 -14.93
CA HIS A 112 -21.65 4.84 -15.13
C HIS A 112 -22.14 5.12 -16.57
N GLN A 113 -22.10 4.12 -17.45
CA GLN A 113 -23.10 4.02 -18.51
C GLN A 113 -23.73 2.62 -18.42
N ARG A 114 -24.84 2.51 -17.68
CA ARG A 114 -25.68 1.31 -17.72
C ARG A 114 -26.44 1.32 -19.03
N SER A 115 -26.33 0.26 -19.82
CA SER A 115 -27.16 0.04 -21.01
C SER A 115 -28.64 0.23 -20.63
N THR A 116 -29.33 1.12 -21.34
CA THR A 116 -30.78 1.34 -21.17
C THR A 116 -31.52 0.00 -21.38
N GLY A 117 -32.50 -0.30 -20.52
CA GLY A 117 -33.40 -1.45 -20.69
C GLY A 117 -33.11 -2.72 -19.87
N LYS A 118 -32.10 -2.76 -18.99
CA LYS A 118 -31.92 -3.92 -18.09
C LYS A 118 -32.62 -3.69 -16.75
N PRO A 119 -33.65 -4.47 -16.38
CA PRO A 119 -34.36 -4.27 -15.12
C PRO A 119 -33.48 -4.61 -13.92
N GLN A 120 -33.51 -3.73 -12.92
CA GLN A 120 -32.79 -3.88 -11.66
C GLN A 120 -33.38 -5.06 -10.86
N ARG A 121 -32.62 -6.15 -10.67
CA ARG A 121 -33.04 -7.25 -9.79
C ARG A 121 -33.23 -6.70 -8.38
N ARG A 122 -34.47 -6.68 -7.92
CA ARG A 122 -34.84 -6.34 -6.54
C ARG A 122 -34.24 -7.41 -5.62
N ARG A 123 -33.51 -6.98 -4.59
CA ARG A 123 -33.19 -7.78 -3.42
C ARG A 123 -34.29 -7.58 -2.39
#